data_AF-A0A9D7I097-F1
#
_entry.id   AF-A0A9D7I097-F1
#
_cell.length_a   1.000
_cell.length_b   1.000
_cell.length_c   1.000
_cell.angle_alpha   90.00
_cell.angle_beta   90.00
_cell.angle_gamma   90.00
#
_symmetry.space_group_name_H-M   'P 1'
#
loop_
_entity.id
_entity.type
_entity.pdbx_description
1 polymer ?
#
loop_
_entity_poly.entity_id
_entity_poly.type
_entity_poly.pdbx_seq_one_letter_code
_entity_poly.pdbx_strand_id
1 'polypeptide(L)'
;MKKILIFCIALFCSLQSFSQQDSTTIEQYCAVIATPRLLSSKVTINIDYGESRNVWKDNRLKTEEGKVKKFNTVIDALNYMGSNGWQLVNAFPVSTGSNSFVYNYVFRKIFLKEEGADTE
;
A
#
# COMPACT_ATOMS: atom_id res chain seq x y z
N MET A 1 10.49 -51.86 12.29
CA MET A 1 10.22 -51.35 10.93
C MET A 1 8.95 -50.49 10.85
N LYS A 2 7.78 -50.97 11.28
CA LYS A 2 6.50 -50.21 11.23
C LYS A 2 6.52 -48.86 11.97
N LYS A 3 7.21 -48.79 13.12
CA LYS A 3 7.34 -47.55 13.93
C LYS A 3 8.22 -46.48 13.25
N ILE A 4 9.26 -46.90 12.53
CA ILE A 4 10.15 -46.01 11.77
C ILE A 4 9.38 -45.44 10.58
N LEU A 5 8.58 -46.27 9.90
CA LEU A 5 7.74 -45.83 8.78
C LEU A 5 6.73 -44.75 9.20
N ILE A 6 6.05 -44.92 10.34
CA ILE A 6 5.09 -43.93 10.86
C ILE A 6 5.80 -42.60 11.19
N PHE A 7 7.00 -42.66 11.77
CA PHE A 7 7.78 -41.46 12.10
C PHE A 7 8.22 -40.71 10.84
N CYS A 8 8.65 -41.41 9.79
CA CYS A 8 9.01 -40.80 8.51
C CYS A 8 7.80 -40.14 7.83
N ILE A 9 6.62 -40.74 7.90
CA ILE A 9 5.39 -40.17 7.34
C ILE A 9 5.00 -38.89 8.09
N ALA A 10 5.08 -38.88 9.42
CA ALA A 10 4.77 -37.69 10.23
C ALA A 10 5.71 -36.52 9.91
N LEU A 11 7.01 -36.78 9.73
CA LEU A 11 7.99 -35.77 9.30
C LEU A 11 7.65 -35.25 7.90
N PHE A 12 7.28 -36.12 6.96
CA PHE A 12 6.95 -35.71 5.59
C PHE A 12 5.67 -34.86 5.52
N CYS A 13 4.66 -35.15 6.34
CA CYS A 13 3.44 -34.35 6.45
C CYS A 13 3.72 -32.95 7.01
N SER A 14 4.67 -32.80 7.94
CA SER A 14 5.01 -31.49 8.51
C SER A 14 5.60 -30.52 7.49
N LEU A 15 6.26 -31.03 6.44
CA LEU A 15 6.81 -30.25 5.33
C LEU A 15 5.74 -29.66 4.39
N GLN A 16 4.49 -30.10 4.49
CA GLN A 16 3.38 -29.66 3.63
C GLN A 16 2.46 -28.63 4.32
N SER A 17 2.92 -28.03 5.43
CA SER A 17 2.16 -26.98 6.11
C SER A 17 2.31 -25.66 5.35
N PHE A 18 1.43 -25.42 4.38
CA PHE A 18 1.30 -24.10 3.74
C PHE A 18 0.47 -23.18 4.65
N SER A 19 0.99 -22.01 4.99
CA SER A 19 0.23 -21.03 5.80
C SER A 19 -0.97 -20.54 5.00
N GLN A 20 -2.16 -20.65 5.58
CA GLN A 20 -3.40 -20.16 4.96
C GLN A 20 -3.29 -18.64 4.75
N GLN A 21 -3.55 -18.18 3.53
CA GLN A 21 -3.63 -16.75 3.24
C GLN A 21 -4.90 -16.20 3.89
N ASP A 22 -4.74 -15.19 4.75
CA ASP A 22 -5.85 -14.57 5.48
C ASP A 22 -6.79 -13.84 4.50
N SER A 23 -7.92 -14.47 4.20
CA SER A 23 -8.95 -13.94 3.29
C SER A 23 -9.82 -12.85 3.91
N THR A 24 -9.67 -12.59 5.21
CA THR A 24 -10.40 -11.54 5.94
C THR A 24 -9.80 -10.16 5.75
N THR A 25 -8.65 -10.06 5.07
CA THR A 25 -7.95 -8.80 4.84
C THR A 25 -7.70 -8.54 3.36
N ILE A 26 -7.65 -7.26 3.00
CA ILE A 26 -7.26 -6.79 1.66
C ILE A 26 -6.11 -5.80 1.80
N GLU A 27 -5.16 -5.89 0.87
CA GLU A 27 -4.11 -4.88 0.75
C GLU A 27 -4.57 -3.79 -0.22
N GLN A 28 -4.43 -2.53 0.18
CA GLN A 28 -4.59 -1.39 -0.71
C GLN A 28 -3.27 -0.64 -0.83
N TYR A 29 -3.07 -0.03 -2.00
CA TYR A 29 -1.85 0.66 -2.37
C TYR A 29 -2.15 2.10 -2.72
N CYS A 30 -1.21 3.00 -2.44
CA CYS A 30 -1.24 4.36 -2.94
C CYS A 30 0.17 4.84 -3.27
N ALA A 31 0.27 5.86 -4.12
CA ALA A 31 1.51 6.49 -4.50
C ALA A 31 1.54 7.93 -4.01
N VAL A 32 2.58 8.29 -3.24
CA VAL A 32 2.91 9.69 -2.96
C VAL A 32 3.86 10.18 -4.04
N ILE A 33 3.41 11.16 -4.82
CA ILE A 33 4.14 11.77 -5.93
C ILE A 33 4.67 13.11 -5.46
N ALA A 34 5.99 13.22 -5.34
CA ALA A 34 6.69 14.44 -4.99
C ALA A 34 7.27 15.13 -6.23
N THR A 35 6.72 16.29 -6.56
CA THR A 35 7.19 17.13 -7.68
C THR A 35 7.98 18.32 -7.15
N PRO A 36 9.27 18.46 -7.52
CA PRO A 36 10.05 19.64 -7.16
C PRO A 36 9.51 20.88 -7.88
N ARG A 37 9.58 22.04 -7.22
CA ARG A 37 9.24 23.32 -7.85
C ARG A 37 10.48 23.94 -8.46
N LEU A 38 10.38 24.42 -9.71
CA LEU A 38 11.50 24.93 -10.52
C LEU A 38 12.33 26.06 -9.87
N LEU A 39 11.83 26.73 -8.83
CA LEU A 39 12.48 27.90 -8.19
C LEU A 39 12.33 27.92 -6.66
N SER A 40 12.08 26.77 -6.02
CA SER A 40 11.89 26.71 -4.56
C SER A 40 12.33 25.37 -4.00
N SER A 41 12.81 25.37 -2.75
CA SER A 41 13.01 24.15 -1.96
C SER A 41 11.69 23.44 -1.60
N LYS A 42 10.54 24.06 -1.87
CA LYS A 42 9.23 23.49 -1.63
C LYS A 42 8.90 22.43 -2.67
N VAL A 43 8.28 21.36 -2.21
CA VAL A 43 7.74 20.27 -3.05
C VAL A 43 6.22 20.38 -3.13
N THR A 44 5.67 19.95 -4.26
CA THR A 44 4.24 19.67 -4.39
C THR A 44 4.06 18.18 -4.17
N ILE A 45 3.20 17.81 -3.21
CA ILE A 45 2.89 16.43 -2.89
C ILE A 45 1.48 16.11 -3.38
N ASN A 46 1.35 15.05 -4.15
CA ASN A 46 0.07 14.45 -4.54
C ASN A 46 0.03 13.00 -4.03
N ILE A 47 -1.15 12.53 -3.61
CA ILE A 47 -1.35 11.15 -3.20
C ILE A 47 -2.38 10.54 -4.14
N ASP A 48 -1.95 9.53 -4.89
CA ASP A 48 -2.76 8.78 -5.83
C ASP A 48 -3.17 7.44 -5.20
N TYR A 49 -4.47 7.26 -4.98
CA TYR A 49 -5.05 6.01 -4.47
C TYR A 49 -5.58 5.09 -5.59
N GLY A 50 -5.37 5.46 -6.86
CA GLY A 50 -5.93 4.79 -8.03
C GLY A 50 -7.36 5.18 -8.35
N GLU A 51 -7.81 4.81 -9.55
CA GLU A 51 -9.19 4.98 -10.00
C GLU A 51 -10.07 3.84 -9.44
N SER A 52 -11.09 4.17 -8.65
CA SER A 52 -12.03 3.20 -8.11
C SER A 52 -12.92 2.67 -9.25
N ARG A 53 -12.58 1.51 -9.84
CA ARG A 53 -13.42 0.91 -10.88
C ARG A 53 -14.69 0.23 -10.38
N ASN A 54 -14.86 0.04 -9.06
CA ASN A 54 -16.07 -0.56 -8.49
C ASN A 54 -16.74 0.36 -7.45
N VAL A 55 -18.06 0.42 -7.61
CA VAL A 55 -19.00 1.46 -7.19
C VAL A 55 -19.54 1.23 -5.78
N TRP A 56 -19.00 0.30 -5.00
CA TRP A 56 -19.61 -0.06 -3.71
C TRP A 56 -18.77 0.36 -2.51
N LYS A 57 -19.31 1.39 -1.87
CA LYS A 57 -19.05 1.86 -0.51
C LYS A 57 -17.71 2.56 -0.31
N ASP A 58 -17.75 3.88 -0.58
CA ASP A 58 -17.11 4.97 0.16
C ASP A 58 -15.71 4.71 0.77
N ASN A 59 -14.86 3.96 0.08
CA ASN A 59 -13.45 3.76 0.45
C ASN A 59 -12.54 4.74 -0.30
N ARG A 60 -13.08 5.91 -0.65
CA ARG A 60 -12.25 7.08 -0.58
C ARG A 60 -11.87 7.15 0.90
N LEU A 61 -10.62 6.89 1.23
CA LEU A 61 -9.96 7.74 2.21
C LEU A 61 -10.11 9.16 1.69
N LYS A 62 -11.31 9.72 1.86
CA LYS A 62 -11.51 11.12 2.13
C LYS A 62 -10.55 11.32 3.29
N THR A 63 -9.36 11.86 3.01
CA THR A 63 -8.93 12.96 3.85
C THR A 63 -10.20 13.73 4.15
N GLU A 64 -10.55 13.90 5.44
CA GLU A 64 -11.84 14.44 5.90
C GLU A 64 -12.29 15.69 5.15
N GLU A 65 -11.38 16.32 4.43
CA GLU A 65 -11.62 17.45 3.59
C GLU A 65 -10.85 17.18 2.30
N GLY A 66 -11.46 17.34 1.12
CA GLY A 66 -10.74 17.46 -0.16
C GLY A 66 -9.79 18.68 -0.21
N LYS A 67 -9.25 19.11 0.93
CA LYS A 67 -8.25 20.14 1.10
C LYS A 67 -6.88 19.52 0.87
N VAL A 68 -6.16 20.13 -0.06
CA VAL A 68 -4.75 19.86 -0.32
C VAL A 68 -3.95 20.15 0.96
N LYS A 69 -3.60 19.11 1.72
CA LYS A 69 -2.67 19.25 2.84
C LYS A 69 -1.31 19.62 2.27
N LYS A 70 -0.86 20.84 2.57
CA LYS A 70 0.43 21.34 2.09
C LYS A 70 1.53 20.78 2.99
N PHE A 71 2.36 19.91 2.45
CA PHE A 71 3.59 19.48 3.10
C PHE A 71 4.74 20.41 2.70
N ASN A 72 5.59 20.75 3.66
CA ASN A 72 6.76 21.59 3.40
C ASN A 72 7.91 20.75 2.85
N THR A 73 8.02 19.49 3.30
CA THR A 73 9.03 18.53 2.86
C THR A 73 8.40 17.20 2.46
N VAL A 74 9.13 16.40 1.68
CA VAL A 74 8.73 15.02 1.36
C VAL A 74 8.62 14.18 2.63
N ILE A 75 9.54 14.36 3.58
CA ILE A 75 9.57 13.62 4.84
C ILE A 75 8.32 13.89 5.68
N ASP A 76 7.80 15.13 5.70
CA ASP A 76 6.53 15.44 6.39
C ASP A 76 5.37 14.61 5.82
N ALA A 77 5.36 14.41 4.50
CA ALA A 77 4.36 13.57 3.84
C ALA A 77 4.55 12.10 4.19
N LEU A 78 5.78 11.58 4.17
CA LEU A 78 6.05 10.17 4.54
C LEU A 78 5.69 9.90 6.01
N ASN A 79 6.01 10.83 6.91
CA ASN A 79 5.63 10.75 8.33
C ASN A 79 4.12 10.76 8.51
N TYR A 80 3.40 11.61 7.76
CA TYR A 80 1.94 11.61 7.76
C TYR A 80 1.36 10.28 7.25
N MET A 81 1.92 9.68 6.20
CA MET A 81 1.50 8.35 5.75
C MET A 81 1.73 7.30 6.84
N GLY A 82 2.92 7.29 7.44
CA GLY A 82 3.27 6.39 8.53
C GLY A 82 2.35 6.53 9.75
N SER A 83 2.01 7.77 10.17
CA SER A 83 1.10 8.01 11.29
C SER A 83 -0.33 7.53 11.00
N ASN A 84 -0.72 7.42 9.73
CA ASN A 84 -2.00 6.89 9.29
C ASN A 84 -1.97 5.37 9.05
N GLY A 85 -0.89 4.68 9.45
CA GLY A 85 -0.75 3.23 9.35
C GLY A 85 -0.38 2.73 7.95
N TRP A 86 0.08 3.61 7.05
CA TRP A 86 0.62 3.21 5.77
C TRP A 86 2.10 2.80 5.90
N GLN A 87 2.47 1.71 5.24
CA GLN A 87 3.84 1.21 5.19
C GLN A 87 4.47 1.53 3.84
N LEU A 88 5.67 2.11 3.84
CA LEU A 88 6.43 2.34 2.61
C LEU A 88 6.90 1.00 2.04
N VAL A 89 6.57 0.75 0.77
CA VAL A 89 6.93 -0.47 0.04
C VAL A 89 8.07 -0.22 -0.94
N ASN A 90 8.02 0.90 -1.65
CA ASN A 90 9.01 1.22 -2.68
C ASN A 90 9.17 2.73 -2.86
N ALA A 91 10.33 3.16 -3.37
CA ALA A 91 10.60 4.55 -3.73
C ALA A 91 11.49 4.61 -4.99
N PHE A 92 11.06 5.36 -6.01
CA PHE A 92 11.79 5.47 -7.27
C PHE A 92 11.52 6.80 -8.00
N PRO A 93 12.51 7.33 -8.74
CA PRO A 93 12.30 8.48 -9.61
C PRO A 93 11.60 8.05 -10.91
N VAL A 94 10.74 8.92 -11.43
CA VAL A 94 10.12 8.80 -12.76
C VAL A 94 10.53 10.03 -13.56
N SER A 95 11.08 9.80 -14.76
CA SER A 95 11.40 10.89 -15.69
C SER A 95 10.10 11.44 -16.29
N THR A 96 9.90 12.75 -16.18
CA THR A 96 8.76 13.45 -16.78
C THR A 96 9.10 14.08 -18.13
N GLY A 97 10.26 13.73 -18.70
CA GLY A 97 10.82 14.38 -19.89
C GLY A 97 11.65 15.63 -19.54
N SER A 98 12.44 16.10 -20.50
CA SER A 98 13.21 17.36 -20.42
C SER A 98 14.09 17.49 -19.16
N ASN A 99 14.77 16.40 -18.78
CA ASN A 99 15.67 16.34 -17.62
C ASN A 99 15.01 16.62 -16.25
N SER A 100 13.67 16.45 -16.15
CA SER A 100 12.92 16.57 -14.92
C SER A 100 12.54 15.19 -14.38
N PHE A 101 12.66 15.03 -13.06
CA PHE A 101 12.28 13.81 -12.35
C PHE A 101 11.25 14.14 -11.27
N VAL A 102 10.28 13.25 -11.12
CA VAL A 102 9.37 13.22 -9.97
C VAL A 102 9.66 11.99 -9.13
N TYR A 103 9.65 12.13 -7.81
CA TYR A 103 9.90 11.01 -6.92
C TYR A 103 8.57 10.38 -6.51
N ASN A 104 8.44 9.08 -6.74
CA ASN A 104 7.27 8.30 -6.39
C ASN A 104 7.59 7.42 -5.19
N TYR A 105 6.70 7.40 -4.21
CA TYR A 105 6.78 6.54 -3.03
C TYR A 105 5.51 5.70 -2.96
N VAL A 106 5.66 4.39 -3.09
CA VAL A 106 4.54 3.45 -3.04
C VAL A 106 4.35 2.99 -1.61
N PHE A 107 3.14 3.15 -1.10
CA PHE A 107 2.72 2.70 0.22
C PHE A 107 1.67 1.62 0.12
N ARG A 108 1.63 0.73 1.13
CA ARG A 108 0.56 -0.24 1.34
C ARG A 108 -0.08 -0.08 2.70
N LYS A 109 -1.34 -0.46 2.81
CA LYS A 109 -2.05 -0.61 4.08
C LYS A 109 -3.03 -1.78 3.99
N ILE A 110 -3.13 -2.54 5.08
CA ILE A 110 -4.03 -3.68 5.20
C ILE A 110 -5.35 -3.19 5.79
N PHE A 111 -6.46 -3.60 5.17
CA PHE A 111 -7.83 -3.31 5.60
C PHE A 111 -8.56 -4.63 5.84
N LEU A 112 -9.56 -4.62 6.72
CA LEU A 112 -10.49 -5.75 6.84
C LEU A 112 -11.39 -5.77 5.61
N LYS A 113 -11.59 -6.96 5.05
CA LYS A 113 -12.58 -7.20 4.00
C LYS A 113 -13.96 -7.10 4.66
N GLU A 114 -14.77 -6.12 4.27
CA GLU A 114 -16.16 -6.08 4.71
C GLU A 114 -16.93 -7.26 4.06
N GLU A 115 -17.51 -8.14 4.89
CA GLU A 115 -18.43 -9.16 4.41
C GLU A 115 -19.74 -8.48 3.95
N GLY A 116 -20.06 -8.61 2.66
CA GLY A 116 -21.35 -8.14 2.11
C GLY A 116 -21.30 -7.14 0.96
N ALA A 117 -20.24 -7.11 0.14
CA ALA A 117 -20.18 -6.30 -1.07
C ALA A 117 -20.36 -7.09 -2.39
N ASP A 118 -20.45 -8.43 -2.32
CA ASP A 118 -20.46 -9.31 -3.51
C ASP A 118 -21.82 -10.02 -3.73
N THR A 119 -22.89 -9.59 -3.05
CA THR A 119 -24.27 -10.01 -3.39
C THR A 119 -25.04 -8.81 -3.90
N GLU A 120 -24.96 -8.57 -5.21
CA GLU A 120 -26.03 -8.06 -6.08
C GLU A 120 -25.65 -8.23 -7.55
#